data_AF-A0A2H0DR07-F1
#
_entry.id   AF-A0A2H0DR07-F1
#
_cell.length_a   1.000
_cell.length_b   1.000
_cell.length_c   1.000
_cell.angle_alpha   90.00
_cell.angle_beta   90.00
_cell.angle_gamma   90.00
#
_symmetry.space_group_name_H-M   'P 1'
#
loop_
_entity.id
_entity.type
_entity.pdbx_description
1 polymer ?
#
loop_
_entity_poly.entity_id
_entity_poly.type
_entity_poly.pdbx_seq_one_letter_code
_entity_poly.pdbx_strand_id
1 'polypeptide(L)'
;MNRSLRCLAAILIAASPASAGTDFTTKALGTAGSEFLNLDVDPRGIAMGGALTADANDSAALYWNPAGLAQIPRAAASAMHNEYFDGIRMQYASYAQRITETSVLGGAVRYMDAGSIVNTDLSGNTIGTFHPRNYVYEVGWAQNIMDLTDAERDISLGMTAKFFQSDMIAKASSFAMDFGMQAHYTDAVIPYNFGAAVQNIGQGQKFDKKRDTLPFRARLGASIRPRPFLLLVLDGVMPVSSHPYASLGGEMELDTRAKARIFLRGGYSMQNQFTGLDGLRGVSFGLGVKAGNISFDYAFVPFGILGNTHRIGFSWALPPKSSRRFRMR
;
A
#
# COMPACT_ATOMS: atom_id res chain seq x y z
N MET A 1 -36.79 0.43 -1.89
CA MET A 1 -36.02 1.40 -1.08
C MET A 1 -34.71 0.75 -0.69
N ASN A 2 -33.61 1.20 -1.29
CA ASN A 2 -32.49 0.34 -1.71
C ASN A 2 -31.54 -0.09 -0.59
N ARG A 3 -31.24 -1.40 -0.54
CA ARG A 3 -30.19 -1.99 0.31
C ARG A 3 -28.80 -1.35 0.05
N SER A 4 -28.56 -0.85 -1.16
CA SER A 4 -27.33 -0.13 -1.53
C SER A 4 -27.15 1.23 -0.84
N LEU A 5 -28.23 1.95 -0.50
CA LEU A 5 -28.12 3.20 0.27
C LEU A 5 -27.78 2.95 1.74
N ARG A 6 -28.16 1.79 2.30
CA ARG A 6 -27.80 1.41 3.68
C ARG A 6 -26.32 1.07 3.80
N CYS A 7 -25.70 0.50 2.76
CA CYS A 7 -24.25 0.27 2.72
C CYS A 7 -23.47 1.60 2.62
N LEU A 8 -23.94 2.57 1.82
CA LEU A 8 -23.29 3.88 1.73
C LEU A 8 -23.36 4.66 3.06
N ALA A 9 -24.47 4.54 3.79
CA ALA A 9 -24.61 5.11 5.13
C ALA A 9 -23.78 4.36 6.19
N ALA A 10 -23.63 3.04 6.08
CA ALA A 10 -22.78 2.25 6.97
C ALA A 10 -21.28 2.54 6.78
N ILE A 11 -20.86 2.88 5.55
CA ILE A 11 -19.49 3.32 5.22
C ILE A 11 -19.17 4.69 5.84
N LEU A 12 -20.17 5.57 6.00
CA LEU A 12 -20.01 6.90 6.60
C LEU A 12 -20.12 6.91 8.14
N ILE A 13 -20.78 5.92 8.76
CA ILE A 13 -21.00 5.87 10.22
C ILE A 13 -19.85 5.14 10.97
N ALA A 14 -18.97 4.42 10.27
CA ALA A 14 -17.80 3.77 10.88
C ALA A 14 -16.61 4.72 11.17
N ALA A 15 -16.72 6.01 10.85
CA ALA A 15 -15.66 7.01 11.06
C ALA A 15 -15.79 7.80 12.38
N SER A 16 -16.46 7.26 13.39
CA SER A 16 -16.36 7.78 14.77
C SER A 16 -15.21 7.06 15.47
N PRO A 17 -14.23 7.76 16.09
CA PRO A 17 -13.15 7.09 16.81
C PRO A 17 -13.76 6.40 18.03
N ALA A 18 -14.05 5.10 17.89
CA ALA A 18 -14.35 4.27 19.03
C ALA A 18 -13.06 4.20 19.87
N SER A 19 -13.14 4.73 21.08
CA SER A 19 -12.10 4.68 22.09
C SER A 19 -11.73 3.23 22.39
N ALA A 20 -10.76 2.69 21.65
CA ALA A 20 -10.29 1.32 21.79
C ALA A 20 -8.92 1.32 22.48
N GLY A 21 -8.86 0.73 23.67
CA GLY A 21 -7.68 0.05 24.22
C GLY A 21 -6.40 0.87 24.45
N THR A 22 -5.79 0.68 25.60
CA THR A 22 -4.57 1.35 26.10
C THR A 22 -3.28 1.17 25.28
N ASP A 23 -3.34 0.60 24.07
CA ASP A 23 -2.19 0.36 23.16
C ASP A 23 -2.16 1.30 21.94
N PHE A 24 -3.20 2.11 21.72
CA PHE A 24 -3.28 3.12 20.64
C PHE A 24 -3.28 4.54 21.19
N THR A 25 -2.29 4.88 22.04
CA THR A 25 -2.26 6.14 22.79
C THR A 25 -1.13 7.06 22.31
N THR A 26 -1.24 8.36 22.64
CA THR A 26 -0.18 9.37 22.46
C THR A 26 1.19 8.98 23.04
N LYS A 27 1.24 8.03 24.00
CA LYS A 27 2.48 7.54 24.61
C LYS A 27 3.28 6.55 23.73
N ALA A 28 2.66 5.96 22.70
CA ALA A 28 3.31 5.05 21.76
C ALA A 28 3.80 5.76 20.48
N LEU A 29 3.58 7.08 20.37
CA LEU A 29 4.03 7.88 19.24
C LEU A 29 5.56 7.89 19.15
N GLY A 30 6.07 7.44 18.01
CA GLY A 30 7.52 7.42 17.75
C GLY A 30 8.31 6.39 18.55
N THR A 31 7.65 5.42 19.20
CA THR A 31 8.33 4.37 19.97
C THR A 31 8.64 3.11 19.15
N ALA A 32 8.11 3.00 17.93
CA ALA A 32 8.42 1.91 17.01
C ALA A 32 9.64 2.25 16.16
N GLY A 33 10.51 1.26 16.00
CA GLY A 33 11.63 1.33 15.06
C GLY A 33 11.19 0.90 13.67
N SER A 34 12.10 1.00 12.71
CA SER A 34 11.89 0.49 11.34
C SER A 34 10.66 1.09 10.61
N GLU A 35 10.30 2.34 10.90
CA GLU A 35 9.15 3.03 10.28
C GLU A 35 9.22 3.12 8.74
N PHE A 36 10.39 2.89 8.14
CA PHE A 36 10.54 2.72 6.69
C PHE A 36 9.69 1.57 6.11
N LEU A 37 9.29 0.60 6.94
CA LEU A 37 8.37 -0.48 6.55
C LEU A 37 6.96 0.06 6.24
N ASN A 38 6.55 1.16 6.87
CA ASN A 38 5.24 1.78 6.69
C ASN A 38 5.22 2.88 5.62
N LEU A 39 6.36 3.18 4.99
CA LEU A 39 6.40 4.09 3.85
C LEU A 39 5.71 3.45 2.66
N ASP A 40 4.69 4.14 2.16
CA ASP A 40 3.85 3.64 1.08
C ASP A 40 4.64 3.47 -0.22
N VAL A 41 4.33 2.40 -0.94
CA VAL A 41 4.86 2.10 -2.27
C VAL A 41 3.75 2.19 -3.30
N ASP A 42 4.12 2.18 -4.58
CA ASP A 42 3.21 2.33 -5.71
C ASP A 42 2.52 3.72 -5.79
N PRO A 43 2.77 4.52 -6.85
CA PRO A 43 2.13 5.81 -7.01
C PRO A 43 0.60 5.74 -7.10
N ARG A 44 0.01 4.65 -7.62
CA ARG A 44 -1.45 4.53 -7.72
C ARG A 44 -2.09 4.55 -6.32
N GLY A 45 -1.62 3.73 -5.39
CA GLY A 45 -2.10 3.71 -4.01
C GLY A 45 -1.85 5.03 -3.29
N ILE A 46 -0.68 5.63 -3.48
CA ILE A 46 -0.31 6.90 -2.83
C ILE A 46 -1.18 8.05 -3.32
N ALA A 47 -1.50 8.11 -4.61
CA ALA A 47 -2.42 9.10 -5.20
C ALA A 47 -3.87 8.96 -4.70
N MET A 48 -4.24 7.79 -4.18
CA MET A 48 -5.55 7.50 -3.59
C MET A 48 -5.51 7.63 -2.06
N GLY A 49 -4.59 8.44 -1.51
CA GLY A 49 -4.48 8.68 -0.06
C GLY A 49 -3.98 7.48 0.73
N GLY A 50 -3.37 6.49 0.04
CA GLY A 50 -2.98 5.22 0.62
C GLY A 50 -4.13 4.27 0.87
N ALA A 51 -5.33 4.50 0.31
CA ALA A 51 -6.48 3.60 0.45
C ALA A 51 -6.48 2.52 -0.65
N LEU A 52 -5.75 1.43 -0.46
CA LEU A 52 -5.64 0.35 -1.45
C LEU A 52 -5.99 -1.04 -0.88
N THR A 53 -6.28 -1.18 0.41
CA THR A 53 -6.39 -2.50 1.05
C THR A 53 -7.48 -3.38 0.42
N ALA A 54 -8.57 -2.81 -0.11
CA ALA A 54 -9.65 -3.56 -0.78
C ALA A 54 -9.56 -3.64 -2.31
N ASP A 55 -8.64 -2.93 -2.96
CA ASP A 55 -8.46 -2.93 -4.44
C ASP A 55 -6.98 -3.12 -4.84
N ALA A 56 -6.19 -3.77 -3.98
CA ALA A 56 -4.85 -4.23 -4.32
C ALA A 56 -4.96 -5.35 -5.36
N ASN A 57 -4.45 -5.15 -6.57
CA ASN A 57 -4.64 -6.10 -7.69
C ASN A 57 -3.46 -6.15 -8.66
N ASP A 58 -2.29 -5.66 -8.24
CA ASP A 58 -1.03 -5.67 -8.99
C ASP A 58 0.11 -6.26 -8.13
N SER A 59 1.34 -6.24 -8.65
CA SER A 59 2.48 -6.78 -7.90
C SER A 59 2.83 -5.98 -6.65
N ALA A 60 2.38 -4.74 -6.50
CA ALA A 60 2.53 -3.96 -5.27
C ALA A 60 1.53 -4.39 -4.16
N ALA A 61 0.60 -5.31 -4.46
CA ALA A 61 -0.24 -5.96 -3.45
C ALA A 61 0.59 -6.65 -2.35
N LEU A 62 1.83 -7.08 -2.63
CA LEU A 62 2.79 -7.55 -1.62
C LEU A 62 2.91 -6.60 -0.42
N TYR A 63 2.88 -5.29 -0.68
CA TYR A 63 2.87 -4.28 0.37
C TYR A 63 1.47 -4.03 0.91
N TRP A 64 0.48 -3.73 0.04
CA TRP A 64 -0.81 -3.19 0.50
C TRP A 64 -1.74 -4.22 1.16
N ASN A 65 -1.90 -5.37 0.52
CA ASN A 65 -2.71 -6.50 0.98
C ASN A 65 -2.30 -7.74 0.17
N PRO A 66 -1.52 -8.69 0.74
CA PRO A 66 -1.00 -9.82 -0.01
C PRO A 66 -2.05 -10.67 -0.72
N ALA A 67 -3.29 -10.71 -0.22
CA ALA A 67 -4.39 -11.44 -0.88
C ALA A 67 -4.67 -10.95 -2.31
N GLY A 68 -4.42 -9.66 -2.58
CA GLY A 68 -4.60 -9.04 -3.88
C GLY A 68 -3.72 -9.62 -4.98
N LEU A 69 -2.61 -10.28 -4.63
CA LEU A 69 -1.80 -11.01 -5.61
C LEU A 69 -2.61 -12.08 -6.35
N ALA A 70 -3.61 -12.69 -5.69
CA ALA A 70 -4.45 -13.72 -6.31
C ALA A 70 -5.34 -13.18 -7.43
N GLN A 71 -5.44 -11.85 -7.60
CA GLN A 71 -6.13 -11.20 -8.72
C GLN A 71 -5.27 -11.06 -9.97
N ILE A 72 -3.95 -11.29 -9.89
CA ILE A 72 -3.04 -11.09 -11.02
C ILE A 72 -3.25 -12.19 -12.06
N PRO A 73 -3.72 -11.88 -13.28
CA PRO A 73 -4.18 -12.91 -14.21
C PRO A 73 -3.05 -13.80 -14.75
N ARG A 74 -1.83 -13.28 -14.87
CA ARG A 74 -0.69 -14.05 -15.40
C ARG A 74 0.64 -13.63 -14.81
N ALA A 75 1.08 -12.41 -15.08
CA ALA A 75 2.31 -11.86 -14.56
C ALA A 75 2.14 -10.35 -14.44
N ALA A 76 2.70 -9.77 -13.38
CA ALA A 76 2.77 -8.33 -13.21
C ALA A 76 4.11 -7.94 -12.61
N ALA A 77 4.64 -6.80 -13.04
CA ALA A 77 5.82 -6.18 -12.48
C ALA A 77 5.53 -4.70 -12.23
N SER A 78 6.13 -4.14 -11.20
CA SER A 78 6.08 -2.69 -10.96
C SER A 78 7.42 -2.19 -10.45
N ALA A 79 7.73 -0.94 -10.74
CA ALA A 79 8.85 -0.22 -10.18
C ALA A 79 8.41 1.20 -9.83
N MET A 80 8.95 1.75 -8.76
CA MET A 80 8.68 3.11 -8.32
C MET A 80 9.96 3.79 -7.88
N HIS A 81 10.10 5.04 -8.28
CA HIS A 81 11.03 6.00 -7.71
C HIS A 81 10.26 7.08 -6.96
N ASN A 82 10.71 7.39 -5.75
CA ASN A 82 10.16 8.45 -4.93
C ASN A 82 11.28 9.34 -4.39
N GLU A 83 11.08 10.63 -4.53
CA GLU A 83 11.90 11.66 -3.92
C GLU A 83 11.08 12.36 -2.83
N TYR A 84 11.49 12.11 -1.59
CA TYR A 84 11.00 12.82 -0.41
C TYR A 84 11.76 14.14 -0.24
N PHE A 85 11.31 14.95 0.71
CA PHE A 85 12.04 16.13 1.13
C PHE A 85 13.40 15.76 1.76
N ASP A 86 14.30 16.74 1.84
CA ASP A 86 15.64 16.60 2.42
C ASP A 86 16.53 15.54 1.73
N GLY A 87 16.28 15.27 0.44
CA GLY A 87 17.10 14.36 -0.37
C GLY A 87 16.90 12.87 -0.05
N ILE A 88 15.90 12.52 0.76
CA ILE A 88 15.55 11.13 1.06
C ILE A 88 14.96 10.49 -0.21
N ARG A 89 15.53 9.37 -0.62
CA ARG A 89 15.11 8.65 -1.83
C ARG A 89 14.64 7.26 -1.49
N MET A 90 13.57 6.83 -2.14
CA MET A 90 13.04 5.48 -2.00
C MET A 90 12.81 4.85 -3.36
N GLN A 91 13.26 3.61 -3.49
CA GLN A 91 13.06 2.76 -4.65
C GLN A 91 12.23 1.54 -4.23
N TYR A 92 11.34 1.12 -5.12
CA TYR A 92 10.59 -0.12 -4.96
C TYR A 92 10.55 -0.84 -6.30
N ALA A 93 10.70 -2.15 -6.27
CA ALA A 93 10.47 -3.00 -7.42
C ALA A 93 9.79 -4.29 -6.98
N SER A 94 8.79 -4.74 -7.72
CA SER A 94 8.05 -5.96 -7.44
C SER A 94 7.74 -6.74 -8.70
N TYR A 95 7.60 -8.05 -8.54
CA TYR A 95 7.21 -8.99 -9.57
C TYR A 95 6.28 -10.03 -8.97
N ALA A 96 5.26 -10.43 -9.72
CA ALA A 96 4.36 -11.50 -9.35
C ALA A 96 4.00 -12.35 -10.56
N GLN A 97 3.91 -13.66 -10.34
CA GLN A 97 3.66 -14.67 -11.35
C GLN A 97 2.59 -15.64 -10.86
N ARG A 98 1.54 -15.81 -11.66
CA ARG A 98 0.55 -16.86 -11.47
C ARG A 98 1.19 -18.21 -11.82
N ILE A 99 1.11 -19.16 -10.89
CA ILE A 99 1.72 -20.49 -11.01
C ILE A 99 0.65 -21.55 -11.27
N THR A 100 -0.49 -21.45 -10.59
CA THR A 100 -1.65 -22.33 -10.77
C THR A 100 -2.88 -21.49 -11.13
N GLU A 101 -4.02 -22.13 -11.35
CA GLU A 101 -5.26 -21.39 -11.63
C GLU A 101 -5.69 -20.51 -10.44
N THR A 102 -5.32 -20.87 -9.21
CA THR A 102 -5.69 -20.15 -7.98
C THR A 102 -4.55 -19.44 -7.29
N SER A 103 -3.29 -19.86 -7.49
CA SER A 103 -2.14 -19.41 -6.69
C SER A 103 -1.17 -18.53 -7.46
N VAL A 104 -0.67 -17.52 -6.76
CA VAL A 104 0.29 -16.54 -7.27
C VAL A 104 1.44 -16.40 -6.28
N LEU A 105 2.68 -16.39 -6.79
CA LEU A 105 3.86 -16.01 -6.01
C LEU A 105 4.34 -14.63 -6.45
N GLY A 106 4.92 -13.88 -5.52
CA GLY A 106 5.55 -12.61 -5.82
C GLY A 106 6.79 -12.37 -4.98
N GLY A 107 7.63 -11.47 -5.45
CA GLY A 107 8.77 -10.95 -4.72
C GLY A 107 8.91 -9.46 -4.93
N ALA A 108 9.41 -8.75 -3.92
CA ALA A 108 9.70 -7.33 -4.02
C ALA A 108 10.96 -6.95 -3.27
N VAL A 109 11.53 -5.82 -3.68
CA VAL A 109 12.65 -5.17 -3.02
C VAL A 109 12.33 -3.71 -2.79
N ARG A 110 12.69 -3.21 -1.60
CA ARG A 110 12.61 -1.80 -1.25
C ARG A 110 13.97 -1.34 -0.79
N TYR A 111 14.36 -0.17 -1.27
CA TYR A 111 15.58 0.49 -0.87
C TYR A 111 15.27 1.93 -0.49
N MET A 112 15.74 2.37 0.68
CA MET A 112 15.64 3.75 1.11
C MET A 112 17.04 4.27 1.45
N ASP A 113 17.38 5.43 0.89
CA ASP A 113 18.57 6.20 1.23
C ASP A 113 18.13 7.51 1.87
N ALA A 114 18.54 7.74 3.12
CA ALA A 114 18.19 8.95 3.85
C ALA A 114 19.17 10.11 3.62
N GLY A 115 20.16 9.95 2.74
CA GLY A 115 21.19 10.95 2.49
C GLY A 115 22.31 10.94 3.53
N SER A 116 23.13 11.99 3.53
CA SER A 116 24.26 12.13 4.46
C SER A 116 23.82 12.88 5.72
N ILE A 117 23.99 12.26 6.88
CA ILE A 117 23.73 12.89 8.18
C ILE A 117 25.07 13.18 8.87
N VAL A 118 25.21 14.39 9.41
CA VAL A 118 26.37 14.79 10.20
C VAL A 118 26.36 14.06 11.54
N ASN A 119 27.46 13.40 11.88
CA ASN A 119 27.66 12.72 13.13
C ASN A 119 28.35 13.68 14.13
N THR A 120 27.75 13.89 15.30
CA THR A 120 28.27 14.77 16.35
C THR A 120 28.53 14.01 17.65
N ASP A 121 29.56 14.41 18.39
CA ASP A 121 29.77 13.93 19.76
C ASP A 121 28.78 14.55 20.76
N LEU A 122 28.85 14.13 22.01
CA LEU A 122 28.04 14.70 23.10
C LEU A 122 28.31 16.19 23.37
N SER A 123 29.45 16.71 22.89
CA SER A 123 29.84 18.11 23.00
C SER A 123 29.43 18.93 21.76
N GLY A 124 28.77 18.32 20.77
CA GLY A 124 28.36 18.94 19.52
C GLY A 124 29.45 19.06 18.45
N ASN A 125 30.65 18.51 18.68
CA ASN A 125 31.71 18.51 17.67
C ASN A 125 31.40 17.48 16.58
N THR A 126 31.62 17.85 15.32
CA THR A 126 31.43 16.93 14.19
C THR A 126 32.55 15.89 14.15
N ILE A 127 32.19 14.61 14.22
CA ILE A 127 33.12 13.46 14.16
C ILE A 127 33.15 12.84 12.75
N GLY A 128 32.20 13.20 11.88
CA GLY A 128 32.13 12.73 10.50
C GLY A 128 30.72 12.77 9.94
N THR A 129 30.45 11.98 8.91
CA THR A 129 29.12 11.82 8.31
C THR A 129 28.81 10.35 8.12
N PHE A 130 27.55 9.96 8.32
CA PHE A 130 27.07 8.60 8.03
C PHE A 130 25.88 8.65 7.06
N HIS A 131 25.63 7.53 6.38
CA HIS A 131 24.61 7.43 5.34
C HIS A 131 23.60 6.33 5.71
N PRO A 132 22.45 6.66 6.32
CA PRO A 132 21.44 5.68 6.69
C PRO A 132 20.80 5.05 5.45
N ARG A 133 20.91 3.74 5.33
CA ARG A 133 20.32 2.95 4.24
C ARG A 133 19.51 1.80 4.78
N ASN A 134 18.33 1.60 4.22
CA ASN A 134 17.44 0.51 4.62
C ASN A 134 17.08 -0.33 3.39
N TYR A 135 17.13 -1.65 3.58
CA TYR A 135 16.82 -2.65 2.57
C TYR A 135 15.70 -3.53 3.08
N VAL A 136 14.70 -3.79 2.24
CA VAL A 136 13.61 -4.73 2.53
C VAL A 136 13.48 -5.69 1.36
N TYR A 137 13.45 -6.97 1.64
CA TYR A 137 13.22 -8.04 0.70
C TYR A 137 11.93 -8.74 1.10
N GLU A 138 11.02 -8.89 0.16
CA GLU A 138 9.67 -9.41 0.38
C GLU A 138 9.45 -10.62 -0.53
N VAL A 139 8.85 -11.68 0.01
CA VAL A 139 8.39 -12.85 -0.75
C VAL A 139 6.98 -13.15 -0.30
N GLY A 140 6.05 -13.23 -1.24
CA GLY A 140 4.64 -13.43 -0.95
C GLY A 140 3.99 -14.52 -1.76
N TRP A 141 2.90 -15.03 -1.20
CA TRP A 141 2.04 -16.03 -1.81
C TRP A 141 0.59 -15.64 -1.55
N ALA A 142 -0.26 -15.87 -2.55
CA ALA A 142 -1.70 -15.71 -2.39
C ALA A 142 -2.48 -16.77 -3.17
N GLN A 143 -3.68 -17.05 -2.71
CA GLN A 143 -4.56 -18.05 -3.29
C GLN A 143 -6.03 -17.62 -3.24
N ASN A 144 -6.73 -17.84 -4.35
CA ASN A 144 -8.20 -17.79 -4.40
C ASN A 144 -8.79 -19.08 -3.81
N ILE A 145 -9.72 -18.94 -2.88
CA ILE A 145 -10.45 -20.04 -2.25
C ILE A 145 -11.78 -20.19 -3.00
N MET A 146 -11.82 -21.15 -3.93
CA MET A 146 -12.96 -21.33 -4.84
C MET A 146 -14.09 -22.19 -4.25
N ASP A 147 -13.83 -22.97 -3.20
CA ASP A 147 -14.78 -23.98 -2.67
C ASP A 147 -15.72 -23.48 -1.56
N LEU A 148 -15.56 -22.24 -1.07
CA LEU A 148 -16.41 -21.70 0.00
C LEU A 148 -17.61 -20.90 -0.51
N THR A 149 -17.73 -20.69 -1.82
CA THR A 149 -18.68 -19.74 -2.37
C THR A 149 -19.23 -20.17 -3.72
N ASP A 150 -20.56 -20.15 -3.86
CA ASP A 150 -21.22 -20.09 -5.17
C ASP A 150 -20.54 -19.00 -6.00
N ALA A 151 -20.51 -19.15 -7.33
CA ALA A 151 -19.73 -18.39 -8.32
C ALA A 151 -19.77 -16.83 -8.24
N GLU A 152 -20.54 -16.29 -7.30
CA GLU A 152 -20.81 -14.88 -7.04
C GLU A 152 -19.79 -14.22 -6.07
N ARG A 153 -18.87 -14.97 -5.44
CA ARG A 153 -17.92 -14.42 -4.46
C ARG A 153 -16.54 -15.06 -4.54
N ASP A 154 -15.54 -14.24 -4.82
CA ASP A 154 -14.14 -14.64 -4.79
C ASP A 154 -13.48 -14.16 -3.50
N ILE A 155 -13.16 -15.10 -2.59
CA ILE A 155 -12.36 -14.82 -1.40
C ILE A 155 -10.92 -15.25 -1.68
N SER A 156 -9.99 -14.34 -1.42
CA SER A 156 -8.56 -14.57 -1.55
C SER A 156 -7.88 -14.36 -0.22
N LEU A 157 -6.88 -15.21 0.04
CA LEU A 157 -5.97 -15.08 1.17
C LEU A 157 -4.56 -14.89 0.64
N GLY A 158 -3.73 -14.18 1.39
CA GLY A 158 -2.32 -14.06 1.07
C GLY A 158 -1.47 -13.82 2.29
N MET A 159 -0.18 -14.08 2.13
CA MET A 159 0.84 -13.79 3.12
C MET A 159 2.10 -13.25 2.44
N THR A 160 2.90 -12.50 3.19
CA THR A 160 4.20 -12.01 2.73
C THR A 160 5.21 -12.09 3.85
N ALA A 161 6.34 -12.74 3.60
CA ALA A 161 7.49 -12.76 4.50
C ALA A 161 8.44 -11.62 4.09
N LYS A 162 8.95 -10.90 5.08
CA LYS A 162 9.86 -9.77 4.89
C LYS A 162 11.15 -10.00 5.65
N PHE A 163 12.28 -9.79 4.98
CA PHE A 163 13.58 -9.66 5.59
C PHE A 163 14.07 -8.22 5.38
N PHE A 164 14.47 -7.55 6.44
CA PHE A 164 14.91 -6.16 6.33
C PHE A 164 16.16 -5.88 7.14
N GLN A 165 17.01 -5.03 6.57
CA GLN A 165 18.30 -4.66 7.10
C GLN A 165 18.46 -3.15 7.07
N SER A 166 18.97 -2.60 8.17
CA SER A 166 19.28 -1.19 8.33
C SER A 166 20.78 -1.03 8.51
N ASP A 167 21.39 -0.21 7.66
CA ASP A 167 22.81 0.16 7.71
C ASP A 167 22.90 1.64 8.10
N MET A 168 23.45 1.91 9.28
CA MET A 168 23.63 3.27 9.81
C MET A 168 25.04 3.39 10.38
N ILE A 169 25.18 3.59 11.69
CA ILE A 169 26.45 3.43 12.42
C ILE A 169 26.69 1.95 12.75
N ALA A 170 25.61 1.19 12.99
CA ALA A 170 25.61 -0.24 13.18
C ALA A 170 24.61 -0.92 12.23
N LYS A 171 24.85 -2.19 11.92
CA LYS A 171 23.97 -3.00 11.08
C LYS A 171 23.02 -3.80 11.95
N ALA A 172 21.73 -3.76 11.62
CA ALA A 172 20.73 -4.62 12.23
C ALA A 172 19.85 -5.25 11.15
N SER A 173 19.44 -6.49 11.36
CA SER A 173 18.52 -7.22 10.49
C SER A 173 17.38 -7.83 11.28
N SER A 174 16.20 -7.93 10.69
CA SER A 174 15.09 -8.67 11.29
C SER A 174 14.12 -9.19 10.24
N PHE A 175 13.12 -9.94 10.72
CA PHE A 175 12.07 -10.54 9.93
C PHE A 175 10.69 -10.07 10.38
N ALA A 176 9.78 -9.95 9.42
CA ALA A 176 8.37 -9.69 9.65
C ALA A 176 7.50 -10.51 8.70
N MET A 177 6.21 -10.62 9.02
CA MET A 177 5.21 -11.24 8.19
C MET A 177 3.97 -10.36 8.10
N ASP A 178 3.33 -10.42 6.94
CA ASP A 178 2.07 -9.79 6.65
C ASP A 178 1.05 -10.86 6.25
N PHE A 179 -0.21 -10.66 6.62
CA PHE A 179 -1.33 -11.49 6.20
C PHE A 179 -2.44 -10.62 5.64
N GLY A 180 -3.12 -11.13 4.63
CA GLY A 180 -4.14 -10.43 3.89
C GLY A 180 -5.33 -11.31 3.56
N MET A 181 -6.49 -10.67 3.50
CA MET A 181 -7.73 -11.24 2.97
C MET A 181 -8.40 -10.20 2.08
N GLN A 182 -8.99 -10.63 0.97
CA GLN A 182 -9.75 -9.77 0.09
C GLN A 182 -10.92 -10.53 -0.51
N ALA A 183 -12.11 -9.93 -0.45
CA ALA A 183 -13.36 -10.50 -0.93
C ALA A 183 -13.93 -9.60 -2.03
N HIS A 184 -14.17 -10.17 -3.21
CA HIS A 184 -14.71 -9.49 -4.37
C HIS A 184 -16.15 -9.87 -4.63
N TYR A 185 -17.03 -8.87 -4.79
CA TYR A 185 -18.44 -9.04 -5.10
C TYR A 185 -18.76 -8.32 -6.40
N THR A 186 -18.73 -9.06 -7.51
CA THR A 186 -18.82 -8.49 -8.86
C THR A 186 -20.25 -8.50 -9.41
N ASP A 187 -21.11 -9.43 -8.99
CA ASP A 187 -22.48 -9.61 -9.51
C ASP A 187 -23.53 -8.67 -8.90
N ALA A 188 -23.11 -7.77 -8.02
CA ALA A 188 -23.99 -6.74 -7.49
C ALA A 188 -24.24 -5.62 -8.51
N VAL A 189 -25.41 -4.96 -8.43
CA VAL A 189 -25.74 -3.76 -9.23
C VAL A 189 -24.64 -2.69 -9.15
N ILE A 190 -23.99 -2.60 -8.00
CA ILE A 190 -22.77 -1.83 -7.79
C ILE A 190 -21.72 -2.80 -7.24
N PRO A 191 -20.69 -3.16 -8.03
CA PRO A 191 -19.61 -4.02 -7.55
C PRO A 191 -18.92 -3.41 -6.33
N TYR A 192 -18.64 -4.23 -5.34
CA TYR A 192 -17.95 -3.82 -4.12
C TYR A 192 -16.95 -4.86 -3.66
N ASN A 193 -15.86 -4.41 -3.03
CA ASN A 193 -14.86 -5.30 -2.45
C ASN A 193 -14.60 -4.93 -1.00
N PHE A 194 -14.21 -5.92 -0.21
CA PHE A 194 -13.70 -5.75 1.13
C PHE A 194 -12.29 -6.29 1.24
N GLY A 195 -11.45 -5.63 2.03
CA GLY A 195 -10.09 -6.06 2.29
C GLY A 195 -9.75 -5.93 3.76
N ALA A 196 -8.94 -6.85 4.26
CA ALA A 196 -8.34 -6.76 5.58
C ALA A 196 -6.89 -7.19 5.48
N ALA A 197 -5.99 -6.48 6.16
CA ALA A 197 -4.59 -6.84 6.23
C ALA A 197 -4.01 -6.54 7.61
N VAL A 198 -3.10 -7.39 8.05
CA VAL A 198 -2.25 -7.16 9.23
C VAL A 198 -0.80 -7.22 8.78
N GLN A 199 -0.02 -6.21 9.14
CA GLN A 199 1.30 -5.97 8.59
C GLN A 199 2.34 -5.85 9.69
N ASN A 200 3.57 -6.22 9.34
CA ASN A 200 4.76 -6.10 10.16
C ASN A 200 4.66 -6.90 11.47
N ILE A 201 4.09 -8.11 11.43
CA ILE A 201 4.09 -9.04 12.56
C ILE A 201 5.45 -9.69 12.66
N GLY A 202 6.17 -9.48 13.76
CA GLY A 202 7.48 -10.09 13.93
C GLY A 202 8.27 -9.52 15.09
N GLN A 203 9.57 -9.78 15.08
CA GLN A 203 10.47 -9.28 16.09
C GLN A 203 11.18 -8.01 15.60
N GLY A 204 11.38 -7.06 16.50
CA GLY A 204 12.20 -5.86 16.30
C GLY A 204 13.57 -6.06 15.72
N GLN A 205 14.12 -5.02 15.09
CA GLN A 205 15.57 -4.91 14.95
C GLN A 205 16.25 -4.71 16.31
N LYS A 206 17.47 -5.23 16.46
CA LYS A 206 18.33 -5.04 17.62
C LYS A 206 19.65 -4.48 17.13
N PHE A 207 19.95 -3.22 17.45
CA PHE A 207 21.19 -2.55 17.05
C PHE A 207 22.32 -2.75 18.07
N ASP A 208 22.00 -2.78 19.36
CA ASP A 208 22.97 -3.03 20.44
C ASP A 208 22.37 -3.93 21.51
N LYS A 209 21.73 -3.36 22.55
CA LYS A 209 21.17 -4.14 23.67
C LYS A 209 19.65 -4.24 23.64
N LYS A 210 18.96 -3.17 23.22
CA LYS A 210 17.50 -3.09 23.18
C LYS A 210 16.98 -3.49 21.79
N ARG A 211 15.85 -4.18 21.78
CA ARG A 211 15.11 -4.53 20.58
C ARG A 211 13.98 -3.52 20.40
N ASP A 212 13.91 -2.90 19.23
CA ASP A 212 12.86 -1.93 18.94
C ASP A 212 11.53 -2.63 18.67
N THR A 213 10.40 -1.96 18.89
CA THR A 213 9.10 -2.55 18.50
C THR A 213 8.92 -2.39 16.99
N LEU A 214 8.34 -3.39 16.32
CA LEU A 214 7.97 -3.27 14.91
C LEU A 214 6.78 -2.32 14.76
N PRO A 215 6.67 -1.62 13.64
CA PRO A 215 5.58 -0.71 13.40
C PRO A 215 4.39 -1.51 12.85
N PHE A 216 3.85 -2.38 13.71
CA PHE A 216 2.69 -3.22 13.44
C PHE A 216 1.50 -2.34 13.03
N ARG A 217 0.75 -2.79 12.02
CA ARG A 217 -0.40 -2.05 11.49
C ARG A 217 -1.50 -2.99 11.02
N ALA A 218 -2.72 -2.76 11.49
CA ALA A 218 -3.92 -3.39 10.96
C ALA A 218 -4.63 -2.44 10.00
N ARG A 219 -5.21 -2.98 8.93
CA ARG A 219 -5.91 -2.25 7.87
C ARG A 219 -7.21 -2.93 7.52
N LEU A 220 -8.26 -2.14 7.36
CA LEU A 220 -9.56 -2.57 6.87
C LEU A 220 -9.96 -1.65 5.73
N GLY A 221 -10.32 -2.23 4.58
CA GLY A 221 -10.64 -1.48 3.38
C GLY A 221 -12.00 -1.87 2.81
N ALA A 222 -12.64 -0.93 2.14
CA ALA A 222 -13.79 -1.15 1.29
C ALA A 222 -13.62 -0.39 -0.02
N SER A 223 -14.11 -0.96 -1.12
CA SER A 223 -14.15 -0.29 -2.41
C SER A 223 -15.48 -0.51 -3.10
N ILE A 224 -15.90 0.46 -3.90
CA ILE A 224 -17.10 0.37 -4.73
C ILE A 224 -16.80 0.91 -6.13
N ARG A 225 -17.45 0.36 -7.16
CA ARG A 225 -17.46 0.91 -8.52
C ARG A 225 -18.88 1.32 -8.91
N PRO A 226 -19.36 2.53 -8.52
CA PRO A 226 -20.71 2.98 -8.84
C PRO A 226 -20.95 3.11 -10.34
N ARG A 227 -19.89 3.35 -11.10
CA ARG A 227 -19.86 3.36 -12.55
C ARG A 227 -18.64 2.57 -13.02
N PRO A 228 -18.65 1.99 -14.24
CA PRO A 228 -17.49 1.26 -14.76
C PRO A 228 -16.20 2.08 -14.79
N PHE A 229 -16.32 3.41 -14.95
CA PHE A 229 -15.19 4.34 -15.02
C PHE A 229 -14.80 4.95 -13.68
N LEU A 230 -15.52 4.69 -12.57
CA LEU A 230 -15.29 5.36 -11.29
C LEU A 230 -15.14 4.33 -10.17
N LEU A 231 -13.96 4.30 -9.57
CA LEU A 231 -13.64 3.55 -8.36
C LEU A 231 -13.59 4.52 -7.17
N LEU A 232 -14.21 4.14 -6.06
CA LEU A 232 -14.09 4.83 -4.77
C LEU A 232 -13.60 3.84 -3.72
N VAL A 233 -12.68 4.27 -2.86
CA VAL A 233 -12.02 3.45 -1.85
C VAL A 233 -12.00 4.17 -0.50
N LEU A 234 -12.16 3.40 0.57
CA LEU A 234 -12.02 3.83 1.96
C LEU A 234 -11.21 2.79 2.71
N ASP A 235 -10.17 3.23 3.42
CA ASP A 235 -9.38 2.42 4.33
C ASP A 235 -9.42 3.01 5.75
N GLY A 236 -9.61 2.18 6.76
CA GLY A 236 -9.33 2.45 8.16
C GLY A 236 -8.03 1.76 8.57
N VAL A 237 -7.11 2.52 9.15
CA VAL A 237 -5.75 2.05 9.46
C VAL A 237 -5.46 2.25 10.95
N MET A 238 -5.02 1.19 11.60
CA MET A 238 -4.75 1.13 13.04
C MET A 238 -3.28 0.72 13.25
N PRO A 239 -2.34 1.68 13.26
CA PRO A 239 -0.95 1.44 13.58
C PRO A 239 -0.73 1.38 15.10
N VAL A 240 0.23 0.57 15.58
CA VAL A 240 0.57 0.50 17.01
C VAL A 240 1.29 1.76 17.52
N SER A 241 2.02 2.45 16.62
CA SER A 241 2.86 3.60 16.95
C SER A 241 2.25 4.96 16.56
N SER A 242 0.97 4.99 16.17
CA SER A 242 0.27 6.22 15.78
C SER A 242 -1.23 6.15 16.09
N HIS A 243 -1.90 7.29 16.08
CA HIS A 243 -3.36 7.31 16.16
C HIS A 243 -3.97 6.60 14.94
N PRO A 244 -5.05 5.83 15.14
CA PRO A 244 -5.85 5.33 14.04
C PRO A 244 -6.31 6.46 13.13
N TYR A 245 -6.30 6.21 11.83
CA TYR A 245 -6.68 7.19 10.82
C TYR A 245 -7.48 6.54 9.70
N ALA A 246 -8.21 7.36 8.95
CA ALA A 246 -8.90 6.94 7.74
C ALA A 246 -8.25 7.56 6.50
N SER A 247 -8.32 6.83 5.40
CA SER A 247 -7.89 7.25 4.08
C SER A 247 -9.03 7.05 3.08
N LEU A 248 -9.25 8.04 2.24
CA LEU A 248 -10.25 8.04 1.17
C LEU A 248 -9.54 8.22 -0.17
N GLY A 249 -10.03 7.56 -1.21
CA GLY A 249 -9.49 7.67 -2.55
C GLY A 249 -10.54 7.51 -3.63
N GLY A 250 -10.24 8.06 -4.80
CA GLY A 250 -11.03 7.89 -6.01
C GLY A 250 -10.13 7.77 -7.24
N GLU A 251 -10.55 6.92 -8.18
CA GLU A 251 -9.90 6.73 -9.46
C GLU A 251 -10.96 6.83 -10.58
N MET A 252 -10.72 7.71 -11.53
CA MET A 252 -11.55 7.91 -12.71
C MET A 252 -10.80 7.44 -13.96
N GLU A 253 -11.38 6.51 -14.70
CA GLU A 253 -10.88 5.99 -15.97
C GLU A 253 -11.47 6.79 -17.14
N LEU A 254 -10.60 7.26 -18.03
CA LEU A 254 -10.95 8.01 -19.23
C LEU A 254 -10.41 7.27 -20.44
N ASP A 255 -11.32 6.74 -21.26
CA ASP A 255 -10.97 6.10 -22.51
C ASP A 255 -10.53 7.13 -23.55
N THR A 256 -9.37 6.88 -24.18
CA THR A 256 -8.88 7.69 -25.29
C THR A 256 -9.06 6.92 -26.60
N ARG A 257 -9.31 7.64 -27.70
CA ARG A 257 -9.43 7.05 -29.06
C ARG A 257 -8.20 6.25 -29.52
N ALA A 258 -7.04 6.45 -28.88
CA ALA A 258 -5.75 5.86 -29.25
C ALA A 258 -5.45 4.49 -28.60
N LYS A 259 -6.46 3.73 -28.12
CA LYS A 259 -6.28 2.48 -27.33
C LYS A 259 -5.43 2.67 -26.06
N ALA A 260 -5.34 3.91 -25.59
CA ALA A 260 -4.75 4.28 -24.32
C ALA A 260 -5.86 4.66 -23.34
N ARG A 261 -5.63 4.41 -22.06
CA ARG A 261 -6.53 4.79 -20.97
C ARG A 261 -5.81 5.74 -20.04
N ILE A 262 -6.49 6.79 -19.64
CA ILE A 262 -5.99 7.77 -18.69
C ILE A 262 -6.72 7.56 -17.38
N PHE A 263 -5.99 7.61 -16.27
CA PHE A 263 -6.53 7.49 -14.92
C PHE A 263 -6.27 8.79 -14.16
N LEU A 264 -7.33 9.44 -13.71
CA LEU A 264 -7.23 10.57 -12.79
C LEU A 264 -7.52 10.09 -11.38
N ARG A 265 -6.64 10.41 -10.45
CA ARG A 265 -6.72 9.93 -9.07
C ARG A 265 -6.64 11.08 -8.09
N GLY A 266 -7.40 10.97 -7.03
CA GLY A 266 -7.33 11.89 -5.89
C GLY A 266 -7.61 11.13 -4.62
N GLY A 267 -6.98 11.55 -3.53
CA GLY A 267 -7.18 10.93 -2.23
C GLY A 267 -6.90 11.86 -1.08
N TYR A 268 -7.38 11.47 0.09
CA TYR A 268 -7.24 12.20 1.34
C TYR A 268 -6.90 11.23 2.47
N SER A 269 -5.77 11.45 3.14
CA SER A 269 -5.34 10.70 4.32
C SER A 269 -5.36 11.58 5.56
N MET A 270 -6.02 11.12 6.62
CA MET A 270 -6.04 11.80 7.91
C MET A 270 -4.73 11.64 8.68
N GLN A 271 -3.83 10.74 8.26
CA GLN A 271 -2.55 10.49 8.92
C GLN A 271 -1.64 11.73 8.91
N ASN A 272 -1.62 12.47 7.80
CA ASN A 272 -0.68 13.57 7.57
C ASN A 272 -1.15 14.90 8.18
N GLN A 273 -1.94 14.85 9.26
CA GLN A 273 -2.37 16.02 10.02
C GLN A 273 -1.32 16.41 11.07
N PHE A 274 -0.12 16.80 10.62
CA PHE A 274 0.86 17.41 11.52
C PHE A 274 0.34 18.79 11.96
N THR A 275 0.26 19.03 13.28
CA THR A 275 -0.10 20.33 13.85
C THR A 275 1.01 21.36 13.56
N GLY A 276 0.64 22.50 12.94
CA GLY A 276 1.55 23.66 12.76
C GLY A 276 2.08 23.96 11.33
N LEU A 277 1.66 23.21 10.30
CA LEU A 277 2.16 23.36 8.91
C LEU A 277 1.08 23.86 7.95
N ASP A 278 1.02 25.16 7.61
CA ASP A 278 -0.02 25.70 6.71
C ASP A 278 -0.02 25.02 5.30
N GLY A 279 -1.19 24.67 4.75
CA GLY A 279 -1.34 24.09 3.40
C GLY A 279 -2.46 23.06 3.20
N LEU A 280 -2.61 22.56 1.96
CA LEU A 280 -3.50 21.43 1.59
C LEU A 280 -2.95 20.12 2.21
N ARG A 281 -3.32 19.82 3.46
CA ARG A 281 -2.83 18.63 4.19
C ARG A 281 -3.59 17.37 3.79
N GLY A 282 -2.89 16.24 3.80
CA GLY A 282 -3.50 14.92 3.62
C GLY A 282 -4.00 14.62 2.21
N VAL A 283 -4.12 15.62 1.34
CA VAL A 283 -4.52 15.41 -0.06
C VAL A 283 -3.40 14.79 -0.87
N SER A 284 -3.79 14.03 -1.87
CA SER A 284 -2.90 13.40 -2.84
C SER A 284 -3.57 13.42 -4.20
N PHE A 285 -2.78 13.57 -5.25
CA PHE A 285 -3.25 13.60 -6.62
C PHE A 285 -2.41 12.66 -7.47
N GLY A 286 -3.00 12.08 -8.50
CA GLY A 286 -2.24 11.25 -9.42
C GLY A 286 -2.83 11.19 -10.82
N LEU A 287 -1.93 10.85 -11.74
CA LEU A 287 -2.21 10.65 -13.15
C LEU A 287 -1.61 9.30 -13.56
N GLY A 288 -2.40 8.46 -14.19
CA GLY A 288 -1.97 7.21 -14.78
C GLY A 288 -2.23 7.19 -16.28
N VAL A 289 -1.33 6.59 -17.04
CA VAL A 289 -1.54 6.34 -18.48
C VAL A 289 -1.24 4.88 -18.74
N LYS A 290 -2.22 4.13 -19.27
CA LYS A 290 -2.08 2.73 -19.64
C LYS A 290 -2.23 2.55 -21.14
N ALA A 291 -1.21 1.96 -21.76
CA ALA A 291 -1.20 1.61 -23.17
C ALA A 291 -0.85 0.12 -23.31
N GLY A 292 -1.84 -0.69 -23.71
CA GLY A 292 -1.69 -2.14 -23.76
C GLY A 292 -1.40 -2.74 -22.38
N ASN A 293 -0.20 -3.33 -22.24
CA ASN A 293 0.24 -4.03 -21.03
C ASN A 293 1.14 -3.17 -20.14
N ILE A 294 1.42 -1.93 -20.53
CA ILE A 294 2.31 -1.01 -19.80
C ILE A 294 1.46 0.13 -19.22
N SER A 295 1.78 0.52 -18.00
CA SER A 295 1.24 1.74 -17.38
C SER A 295 2.36 2.58 -16.78
N PHE A 296 2.18 3.90 -16.85
CA PHE A 296 3.00 4.88 -16.15
C PHE A 296 2.12 5.62 -15.19
N ASP A 297 2.56 5.74 -13.95
CA ASP A 297 1.80 6.35 -12.88
C ASP A 297 2.63 7.44 -12.20
N TYR A 298 2.00 8.57 -11.95
CA TYR A 298 2.59 9.70 -11.24
C TYR A 298 1.71 10.07 -10.07
N ALA A 299 2.32 10.33 -8.91
CA ALA A 299 1.62 10.83 -7.74
C ALA A 299 2.33 12.04 -7.14
N PHE A 300 1.52 13.01 -6.75
CA PHE A 300 1.94 14.24 -6.08
C PHE A 300 1.29 14.30 -4.70
N VAL A 301 2.12 14.48 -3.67
CA VAL A 301 1.67 14.63 -2.28
C VAL A 301 2.36 15.84 -1.65
N PRO A 302 1.62 16.91 -1.33
CA PRO A 302 2.15 18.06 -0.62
C PRO A 302 2.29 17.77 0.89
N PHE A 303 3.43 18.16 1.47
CA PHE A 303 3.71 18.08 2.91
C PHE A 303 3.82 19.47 3.58
N GLY A 304 3.29 20.51 2.94
CA GLY A 304 3.33 21.87 3.47
C GLY A 304 4.75 22.43 3.49
N ILE A 305 5.20 22.95 4.64
CA ILE A 305 6.53 23.60 4.79
C ILE A 305 7.68 22.58 4.63
N LEU A 306 7.43 21.28 4.86
CA LEU A 306 8.42 20.23 4.59
C LEU A 306 8.73 20.08 3.09
N GLY A 307 7.86 20.60 2.22
CA GLY A 307 8.00 20.53 0.77
C GLY A 307 6.99 19.60 0.12
N ASN A 308 7.21 19.34 -1.16
CA ASN A 308 6.35 18.48 -1.97
C ASN A 308 7.09 17.21 -2.34
N THR A 309 6.35 16.11 -2.49
CA THR A 309 6.90 14.83 -2.90
C THR A 309 6.32 14.39 -4.23
N HIS A 310 7.20 13.84 -5.06
CA HIS A 310 6.92 13.44 -6.41
C HIS A 310 7.28 11.96 -6.57
N ARG A 311 6.34 11.18 -7.06
CA ARG A 311 6.49 9.74 -7.23
C ARG A 311 6.20 9.35 -8.66
N ILE A 312 7.08 8.57 -9.23
CA ILE A 312 6.95 8.06 -10.58
C ILE A 312 7.01 6.54 -10.51
N GLY A 313 6.11 5.89 -11.22
CA GLY A 313 6.00 4.45 -11.28
C GLY A 313 5.80 3.97 -12.69
N PHE A 314 6.29 2.75 -12.89
CA PHE A 314 6.12 1.98 -14.10
C PHE A 314 5.51 0.64 -13.71
N SER A 315 4.50 0.20 -14.44
CA SER A 315 3.91 -1.13 -14.26
C SER A 315 3.78 -1.84 -15.59
N TRP A 316 3.94 -3.15 -15.55
CA TRP A 316 3.72 -4.04 -16.66
C TRP A 316 2.86 -5.21 -16.20
N ALA A 317 1.77 -5.50 -16.91
CA ALA A 317 0.86 -6.59 -16.55
C ALA A 317 0.40 -7.35 -17.79
N LEU A 318 0.56 -8.67 -17.78
CA LEU A 318 0.09 -9.55 -18.85
C LEU A 318 -1.37 -9.95 -18.63
N PRO A 319 -2.21 -9.88 -19.68
CA PRO A 319 -3.60 -10.35 -19.59
C PRO A 319 -3.66 -11.88 -19.42
N PRO A 320 -4.85 -12.42 -19.07
CA PRO A 320 -5.10 -13.86 -19.03
C PRO A 320 -4.66 -14.53 -20.34
N LYS A 321 -4.15 -15.77 -20.26
CA LYS A 321 -3.83 -16.54 -21.48
C LYS A 321 -5.11 -16.74 -22.29
N SER A 322 -5.17 -16.17 -23.49
CA SER A 322 -6.16 -16.56 -24.50
C SER A 322 -5.92 -18.02 -24.88
N SER A 323 -6.70 -18.95 -24.31
CA SER A 323 -6.67 -20.34 -24.76
C SER A 323 -7.83 -20.57 -25.73
N ARG A 324 -7.54 -21.12 -26.91
CA ARG A 324 -8.54 -21.47 -27.95
C ARG A 324 -9.57 -22.53 -27.49
N ARG A 325 -9.45 -23.10 -26.28
CA ARG A 325 -10.32 -24.17 -25.79
C ARG A 325 -11.65 -23.70 -25.20
N PHE A 326 -11.84 -22.40 -24.97
CA PHE A 326 -13.06 -21.86 -24.33
C PHE A 326 -14.15 -21.38 -25.31
N ARG A 327 -14.00 -21.67 -26.60
CA ARG A 327 -14.99 -21.29 -27.64
C ARG A 327 -16.08 -22.36 -27.87
N MET A 328 -16.08 -23.43 -27.08
CA MET A 328 -17.02 -24.55 -27.18
C MET A 328 -17.42 -25.04 -25.78
N ARG A 329 -18.02 -24.17 -24.96
CA ARG A 329 -18.96 -24.55 -23.89
C ARG A 329 -19.95 -23.42 -23.71
#